data_AF-M4CG08-F1
#
_entry.id   AF-M4CG08-F1
#
_cell.length_a   1.000
_cell.length_b   1.000
_cell.length_c   1.000
_cell.angle_alpha   90.00
_cell.angle_beta   90.00
_cell.angle_gamma   90.00
#
_symmetry.space_group_name_H-M   'P 1'
#
loop_
_entity.id
_entity.type
_entity.pdbx_description
1 polymer ?
#
loop_
_entity_poly.entity_id
_entity_poly.type
_entity_poly.pdbx_seq_one_letter_code
_entity_poly.pdbx_strand_id
1 'polypeptide(L)'
;MTSSSLLEQTRSRHEEIERLERLIVEELRKTTEPASGMERLVKGHRVRNMVQSIMLKTNKLVETYEDKDRTMETEIAMLGETYLFYHRLEEMRECHRKLHLSGHLVDDNDASEDYIALVTKEVPVIAFSEEEGLTYKEMEKERERDQEAYAKSRVYHPHWLKNLRELQHEFKCEICGNQSYKGRRSFKMHFKEAQHQRGMRLLGIPSTNSLKEVTTIDEAEELWRRIKWQGMCIWRPELEE
;
A
#
# COMPACT_ATOMS: atom_id res chain seq x y z
N MET A 1 -38.13 7.77 -3.04
CA MET A 1 -38.75 7.93 -1.71
C MET A 1 -38.59 6.59 -1.00
N THR A 2 -37.74 6.55 0.02
CA THR A 2 -37.42 5.32 0.76
C THR A 2 -38.62 4.89 1.59
N SER A 3 -39.03 3.64 1.44
CA SER A 3 -39.90 2.94 2.38
C SER A 3 -39.41 3.14 3.82
N SER A 4 -40.31 3.47 4.74
CA SER A 4 -39.97 3.79 6.14
C SER A 4 -39.57 2.56 6.97
N SER A 5 -39.89 1.36 6.49
CA SER A 5 -39.58 0.08 7.14
C SER A 5 -38.06 -0.14 7.25
N LEU A 6 -37.61 -0.57 8.42
CA LEU A 6 -36.20 -0.87 8.68
C LEU A 6 -35.78 -2.14 7.92
N LEU A 7 -36.70 -3.11 7.82
CA LEU A 7 -36.49 -4.37 7.10
C LEU A 7 -36.31 -4.13 5.60
N GLU A 8 -37.15 -3.29 5.00
CA GLU A 8 -37.02 -2.96 3.57
C GLU A 8 -35.76 -2.14 3.29
N GLN A 9 -35.38 -1.21 4.19
CA GLN A 9 -34.10 -0.52 4.08
C GLN A 9 -32.91 -1.48 4.17
N THR A 10 -32.98 -2.50 5.03
CA THR A 10 -31.93 -3.50 5.18
C THR A 10 -31.84 -4.39 3.94
N ARG A 11 -32.98 -4.85 3.41
CA ARG A 11 -33.06 -5.59 2.15
C ARG A 11 -32.47 -4.78 0.99
N SER A 12 -32.88 -3.52 0.86
CA SER A 12 -32.39 -2.62 -0.20
C SER A 12 -30.88 -2.36 -0.10
N ARG A 13 -30.32 -2.22 1.11
CA ARG A 13 -28.88 -2.03 1.30
C ARG A 13 -28.08 -3.27 0.92
N HIS A 14 -28.53 -4.47 1.30
CA HIS A 14 -27.92 -5.74 0.87
C HIS A 14 -27.96 -5.90 -0.65
N GLU A 15 -29.11 -5.64 -1.26
CA GLU A 15 -29.28 -5.70 -2.72
C GLU A 15 -28.31 -4.73 -3.43
N GLU A 16 -28.14 -3.52 -2.90
CA GLU A 16 -27.21 -2.55 -3.48
C GLU A 16 -25.74 -2.95 -3.30
N ILE A 17 -25.38 -3.61 -2.20
CA ILE A 17 -24.04 -4.19 -2.01
C ILE A 17 -23.79 -5.28 -3.06
N GLU A 18 -24.73 -6.23 -3.23
CA GLU A 18 -24.59 -7.29 -4.23
C GLU A 18 -24.49 -6.73 -5.66
N ARG A 19 -25.27 -5.69 -5.99
CA ARG A 19 -25.14 -5.00 -7.28
C ARG A 19 -23.74 -4.42 -7.45
N LEU A 20 -23.21 -3.69 -6.46
CA LEU A 20 -21.86 -3.12 -6.53
C LEU A 20 -20.78 -4.21 -6.68
N GLU A 21 -20.93 -5.35 -6.02
CA GLU A 21 -20.00 -6.48 -6.16
C GLU A 21 -20.02 -7.08 -7.57
N ARG A 22 -21.22 -7.30 -8.14
CA ARG A 22 -21.37 -7.77 -9.53
C ARG A 22 -20.73 -6.79 -10.52
N LEU A 23 -20.90 -5.49 -10.29
CA LEU A 23 -20.30 -4.44 -11.10
C LEU A 23 -18.77 -4.41 -11.01
N ILE A 24 -18.21 -4.60 -9.81
CA ILE A 24 -16.77 -4.73 -9.62
C ILE A 24 -16.24 -5.94 -10.42
N VAL A 25 -16.91 -7.09 -10.30
CA VAL A 25 -16.52 -8.30 -11.04
C VAL A 25 -16.58 -8.07 -12.55
N GLU A 26 -17.61 -7.39 -13.04
CA GLU A 26 -17.77 -7.08 -14.45
C GLU A 26 -16.69 -6.11 -14.95
N GLU A 27 -16.39 -5.03 -14.22
CA GLU A 27 -15.33 -4.07 -14.57
C GLU A 27 -13.95 -4.74 -14.61
N LEU A 28 -13.68 -5.68 -13.70
CA LEU A 28 -12.45 -6.46 -13.69
C LEU A 28 -12.40 -7.49 -14.84
N ARG A 29 -13.53 -8.09 -15.22
CA ARG A 29 -13.61 -9.08 -16.31
C ARG A 29 -13.49 -8.48 -17.70
N LYS A 30 -14.03 -7.29 -17.93
CA LYS A 30 -13.98 -6.57 -19.23
C LYS A 30 -12.55 -6.32 -19.75
N THR A 31 -11.53 -6.55 -18.93
CA THR A 31 -10.22 -5.89 -19.08
C THR A 31 -9.04 -6.83 -18.92
N THR A 32 -9.12 -8.01 -19.54
CA THR A 32 -7.98 -8.94 -19.63
C THR A 32 -6.73 -8.30 -20.28
N GLU A 33 -6.84 -7.19 -21.03
CA GLU A 33 -5.70 -6.41 -21.52
C GLU A 33 -6.01 -4.88 -21.60
N PRO A 34 -5.62 -4.04 -20.63
CA PRO A 34 -5.76 -2.58 -20.76
C PRO A 34 -4.75 -2.01 -21.75
N ALA A 35 -5.21 -1.28 -22.76
CA ALA A 35 -4.37 -0.74 -23.84
C ALA A 35 -3.45 0.41 -23.40
N SER A 36 -3.78 1.10 -22.29
CA SER A 36 -3.02 2.24 -21.79
C SER A 36 -2.98 2.29 -20.25
N GLY A 37 -1.87 2.80 -19.70
CA GLY A 37 -1.69 2.98 -18.25
C GLY A 37 -2.74 3.90 -17.63
N MET A 38 -3.23 4.90 -18.37
CA MET A 38 -4.30 5.80 -17.95
C MET A 38 -5.62 5.05 -17.78
N GLU A 39 -5.93 4.14 -18.71
CA GLU A 39 -7.13 3.31 -18.67
C GLU A 39 -7.14 2.39 -17.43
N ARG A 40 -5.97 1.84 -17.08
CA ARG A 40 -5.78 1.06 -15.85
C ARG A 40 -6.01 1.90 -14.59
N LEU A 41 -5.57 3.16 -14.58
CA LEU A 41 -5.77 4.07 -13.46
C LEU A 41 -7.24 4.44 -13.28
N VAL A 42 -7.93 4.84 -14.35
CA VAL A 42 -9.38 5.17 -14.32
C VAL A 42 -10.17 3.99 -13.75
N LYS A 43 -9.88 2.77 -14.21
CA LYS A 43 -10.50 1.53 -13.69
C LYS A 43 -10.22 1.34 -12.19
N GLY A 44 -8.97 1.52 -11.77
CA GLY A 44 -8.60 1.43 -10.35
C GLY A 44 -9.36 2.42 -9.47
N HIS A 45 -9.57 3.65 -9.95
CA HIS A 45 -10.38 4.65 -9.23
C HIS A 45 -11.86 4.27 -9.19
N ARG A 46 -12.45 3.78 -10.29
CA ARG A 46 -13.84 3.31 -10.31
C ARG A 46 -14.08 2.18 -9.32
N VAL A 47 -13.22 1.16 -9.34
CA VAL A 47 -13.31 0.04 -8.38
C VAL A 47 -13.17 0.53 -6.94
N ARG A 48 -12.24 1.47 -6.68
CA ARG A 48 -12.11 2.08 -5.36
C ARG A 48 -13.38 2.77 -4.89
N ASN A 49 -14.03 3.57 -5.75
CA ASN A 49 -15.25 4.28 -5.40
C ASN A 49 -16.41 3.31 -5.10
N MET A 50 -16.53 2.23 -5.88
CA MET A 50 -17.50 1.16 -5.62
C MET A 50 -17.24 0.47 -4.27
N VAL A 51 -15.98 0.12 -3.98
CA VAL A 51 -15.58 -0.50 -2.70
C VAL A 51 -15.85 0.46 -1.52
N GLN A 52 -15.54 1.74 -1.64
CA GLN A 52 -15.86 2.73 -0.60
C GLN A 52 -17.37 2.82 -0.34
N SER A 53 -18.18 2.76 -1.41
CA SER A 53 -19.64 2.72 -1.29
C SER A 53 -20.14 1.46 -0.59
N ILE A 54 -19.55 0.30 -0.88
CA ILE A 54 -19.82 -0.97 -0.17
C ILE A 54 -19.48 -0.83 1.32
N MET A 55 -18.31 -0.28 1.65
CA MET A 55 -17.89 -0.10 3.05
C MET A 55 -18.86 0.80 3.83
N LEU A 56 -19.26 1.94 3.25
CA LEU A 56 -20.22 2.85 3.88
C LEU A 56 -21.58 2.19 4.12
N LYS A 57 -22.09 1.46 3.12
CA LYS A 57 -23.36 0.72 3.24
C LYS A 57 -23.27 -0.40 4.26
N THR A 58 -22.17 -1.14 4.28
CA THR A 58 -21.92 -2.23 5.23
C THR A 58 -21.85 -1.70 6.66
N ASN A 59 -21.15 -0.60 6.90
CA ASN A 59 -21.12 0.04 8.22
C ASN A 59 -22.52 0.46 8.66
N LYS A 60 -23.31 1.05 7.76
CA LYS A 60 -24.69 1.43 8.08
C LYS A 60 -25.58 0.22 8.36
N LEU A 61 -25.33 -0.88 7.69
CA LEU A 61 -26.02 -2.14 7.88
C LEU A 61 -25.68 -2.74 9.26
N VAL A 62 -24.40 -2.76 9.65
CA VAL A 62 -23.96 -3.17 11.00
C VAL A 62 -24.64 -2.32 12.07
N GLU A 63 -24.66 -1.00 11.92
CA GLU A 63 -25.40 -0.11 12.85
C GLU A 63 -26.88 -0.47 12.96
N THR A 64 -27.50 -0.89 11.85
CA THR A 64 -28.91 -1.29 11.81
C THR A 64 -29.13 -2.63 12.54
N TYR A 65 -28.21 -3.59 12.40
CA TYR A 65 -28.27 -4.89 13.09
C TYR A 65 -27.93 -4.83 14.57
N GLU A 66 -27.16 -3.83 15.04
CA GLU A 66 -26.94 -3.61 16.48
C GLU A 66 -28.26 -3.31 17.22
N ASP A 67 -29.28 -2.80 16.51
CA ASP A 67 -30.66 -2.55 16.97
C ASP A 67 -30.77 -2.02 18.41
N LYS A 68 -30.03 -0.95 18.72
CA LYS A 68 -29.95 -0.35 20.08
C LYS A 68 -31.33 0.02 20.64
N ASP A 69 -32.24 0.44 19.76
CA ASP A 69 -33.59 0.89 20.10
C ASP A 69 -34.64 -0.24 20.02
N ARG A 70 -34.24 -1.48 19.70
CA ARG A 70 -35.10 -2.66 19.48
C ARG A 70 -36.22 -2.44 18.46
N THR A 71 -36.03 -1.47 17.57
CA THR A 71 -37.00 -1.08 16.55
C THR A 71 -37.24 -2.19 15.55
N MET A 72 -36.19 -2.93 15.18
CA MET A 72 -36.30 -4.06 14.26
C MET A 72 -37.16 -5.16 14.87
N GLU A 73 -36.93 -5.49 16.13
CA GLU A 73 -37.74 -6.47 16.85
C GLU A 73 -39.21 -6.05 16.96
N THR A 74 -39.49 -4.77 17.25
CA THR A 74 -40.87 -4.28 17.29
C THR A 74 -41.55 -4.37 15.92
N GLU A 75 -40.83 -4.05 14.84
CA GLU A 75 -41.36 -4.16 13.49
C GLU A 75 -41.68 -5.62 13.13
N ILE A 76 -40.79 -6.54 13.51
CA ILE A 76 -41.00 -7.99 13.31
C ILE A 76 -42.20 -8.49 14.13
N ALA A 77 -42.35 -8.07 15.39
CA ALA A 77 -43.50 -8.44 16.21
C ALA A 77 -44.83 -7.97 15.58
N MET A 78 -44.82 -6.76 14.99
CA MET A 78 -45.99 -6.19 14.29
C MET A 78 -46.34 -6.92 12.98
N LEU A 79 -45.46 -7.76 12.43
CA LEU A 79 -45.77 -8.60 11.27
C LEU A 79 -46.65 -9.81 11.61
N GLY A 80 -46.76 -10.17 12.90
CA GLY A 80 -47.64 -11.26 13.36
C GLY A 80 -49.13 -10.88 13.38
N GLU A 81 -49.44 -9.58 13.33
CA GLU A 81 -50.81 -9.06 13.41
C GLU A 81 -51.45 -8.96 12.02
N THR A 82 -52.49 -9.76 11.77
CA THR A 82 -53.15 -9.87 10.45
C THR A 82 -53.79 -8.57 9.96
N TYR A 83 -54.17 -7.66 10.87
CA TYR A 83 -54.78 -6.37 10.52
C TYR A 83 -53.78 -5.39 9.87
N LEU A 84 -52.54 -5.36 10.37
CA LEU A 84 -51.48 -4.48 9.87
C LEU A 84 -50.97 -4.92 8.50
N PHE A 85 -51.10 -6.21 8.17
CA PHE A 85 -50.75 -6.77 6.87
C PHE A 85 -51.56 -6.16 5.73
N TYR A 86 -52.88 -6.06 5.89
CA TYR A 86 -53.75 -5.49 4.84
C TYR A 86 -53.53 -3.99 4.63
N HIS A 87 -53.24 -3.24 5.70
CA HIS A 87 -52.88 -1.82 5.59
C HIS A 87 -51.56 -1.64 4.82
N ARG A 88 -50.55 -2.45 5.11
CA ARG A 88 -49.26 -2.45 4.37
C ARG A 88 -49.42 -2.86 2.91
N LEU A 89 -50.31 -3.82 2.62
CA LEU A 89 -50.64 -4.20 1.24
C LEU A 89 -51.33 -3.08 0.46
N GLU A 90 -52.19 -2.29 1.12
CA GLU A 90 -52.78 -1.08 0.52
C GLU A 90 -51.67 -0.10 0.12
N GLU A 91 -50.75 0.20 1.03
CA GLU A 91 -49.60 1.09 0.81
C GLU A 91 -48.68 0.58 -0.31
N MET A 92 -48.34 -0.71 -0.30
CA MET A 92 -47.52 -1.32 -1.35
C MET A 92 -48.19 -1.27 -2.72
N ARG A 93 -49.50 -1.58 -2.81
CA ARG A 93 -50.27 -1.48 -4.06
C ARG A 93 -50.37 -0.04 -4.55
N GLU A 94 -50.48 0.91 -3.63
CA GLU A 94 -50.52 2.34 -3.95
C GLU A 94 -49.17 2.85 -4.49
N CYS A 95 -48.07 2.46 -3.86
CA CYS A 95 -46.72 2.71 -4.39
C CYS A 95 -46.54 2.07 -5.76
N HIS A 96 -46.95 0.81 -5.93
CA HIS A 96 -46.86 0.11 -7.20
C HIS A 96 -47.73 0.76 -8.29
N ARG A 97 -48.95 1.21 -7.98
CA ARG A 97 -49.79 2.03 -8.89
C ARG A 97 -49.12 3.33 -9.30
N LYS A 98 -48.48 4.04 -8.37
CA LYS A 98 -47.76 5.29 -8.65
C LYS A 98 -46.48 5.05 -9.46
N LEU A 99 -45.84 3.90 -9.29
CA LEU A 99 -44.56 3.54 -9.92
C LEU A 99 -44.72 2.69 -11.20
N HIS A 100 -45.92 2.21 -11.53
CA HIS A 100 -46.21 1.38 -12.69
C HIS A 100 -45.86 2.02 -14.05
N LEU A 101 -45.56 3.33 -14.09
CA LEU A 101 -45.04 4.00 -15.29
C LEU A 101 -43.50 3.94 -15.43
N SER A 102 -42.80 3.45 -14.40
CA SER A 102 -41.34 3.29 -14.39
C SER A 102 -40.88 1.82 -14.52
N GLY A 103 -41.82 0.88 -14.55
CA GLY A 103 -41.56 -0.54 -14.70
C GLY A 103 -41.44 -0.95 -16.16
N HIS A 104 -40.48 -0.38 -16.90
CA HIS A 104 -39.86 -1.16 -17.96
C HIS A 104 -39.21 -2.33 -17.23
N LEU A 105 -39.61 -3.56 -17.55
CA LEU A 105 -38.98 -4.77 -17.05
C LEU A 105 -37.49 -4.65 -17.41
N VAL A 106 -36.69 -4.27 -16.41
CA VAL A 106 -35.26 -4.15 -16.62
C VAL A 106 -34.78 -5.59 -16.62
N ASP A 107 -34.55 -6.10 -17.83
CA ASP A 107 -33.83 -7.34 -18.06
C ASP A 107 -32.53 -7.25 -17.22
N ASP A 108 -32.20 -8.31 -16.48
CA ASP A 108 -31.12 -8.32 -15.48
C ASP A 108 -29.75 -7.89 -16.05
N ASN A 109 -29.63 -7.81 -17.38
CA ASN A 109 -28.45 -7.34 -18.12
C ASN A 109 -28.41 -5.82 -18.41
N ASP A 110 -29.54 -5.13 -18.60
CA ASP A 110 -29.56 -3.72 -19.04
C ASP A 110 -29.59 -2.73 -17.86
N ALA A 111 -30.07 -3.17 -16.68
CA ALA A 111 -30.04 -2.38 -15.43
C ALA A 111 -28.62 -2.01 -15.01
N SER A 112 -27.68 -2.89 -15.38
CA SER A 112 -26.27 -2.73 -15.15
C SER A 112 -25.75 -1.49 -15.85
N GLU A 113 -26.06 -1.26 -17.12
CA GLU A 113 -25.49 -0.13 -17.87
C GLU A 113 -25.99 1.23 -17.40
N ASP A 114 -27.28 1.39 -17.10
CA ASP A 114 -27.84 2.66 -16.65
C ASP A 114 -27.43 3.00 -15.20
N TYR A 115 -27.35 2.02 -14.30
CA TYR A 115 -26.83 2.22 -12.95
C TYR A 115 -25.32 2.42 -12.95
N ILE A 116 -24.56 1.69 -13.77
CA ILE A 116 -23.15 1.96 -14.04
C ILE A 116 -23.02 3.39 -14.55
N ALA A 117 -23.79 3.83 -15.56
CA ALA A 117 -23.71 5.17 -16.10
C ALA A 117 -24.04 6.22 -15.03
N LEU A 118 -24.99 5.97 -14.12
CA LEU A 118 -25.29 6.88 -13.02
C LEU A 118 -24.16 6.96 -11.98
N VAL A 119 -23.53 5.83 -11.64
CA VAL A 119 -22.44 5.73 -10.66
C VAL A 119 -21.07 6.13 -11.25
N THR A 120 -20.88 5.97 -12.56
CA THR A 120 -19.63 6.25 -13.30
C THR A 120 -19.64 7.57 -14.09
N LYS A 121 -20.76 8.29 -14.14
CA LYS A 121 -20.86 9.63 -14.75
C LYS A 121 -19.90 10.62 -14.13
N GLU A 122 -19.52 10.42 -12.88
CA GLU A 122 -18.36 11.09 -12.31
C GLU A 122 -17.13 10.36 -12.82
N VAL A 123 -16.57 10.83 -13.94
CA VAL A 123 -15.17 10.57 -14.26
C VAL A 123 -14.42 10.94 -12.98
N PRO A 124 -13.81 9.97 -12.27
CA PRO A 124 -13.12 10.28 -11.03
C PRO A 124 -12.15 11.40 -11.37
N VAL A 125 -12.21 12.50 -10.62
CA VAL A 125 -11.28 13.61 -10.82
C VAL A 125 -9.90 13.05 -10.53
N ILE A 126 -9.23 12.59 -11.56
CA ILE A 126 -7.83 12.23 -11.49
C ILE A 126 -7.14 13.57 -11.38
N ALA A 127 -6.81 13.99 -10.16
CA ALA A 127 -5.98 15.14 -9.88
C ALA A 127 -4.52 14.87 -10.30
N PHE A 128 -4.31 14.19 -11.43
CA PHE A 128 -3.04 14.21 -12.13
C PHE A 128 -2.97 15.57 -12.81
N SER A 129 -2.22 16.48 -12.19
CA SER A 129 -1.69 17.64 -12.91
C SER A 129 -1.00 17.13 -14.18
N GLU A 130 -1.10 17.88 -15.29
CA GLU A 130 -0.39 17.58 -16.54
C GLU A 130 1.14 17.44 -16.35
N GLU A 131 1.67 17.78 -15.16
CA GLU A 131 3.06 17.55 -14.75
C GLU A 131 3.41 16.10 -14.41
N GLU A 132 2.46 15.19 -14.19
CA GLU A 132 2.77 13.79 -13.86
C GLU A 132 2.71 12.84 -15.08
N GLY A 133 2.37 13.37 -16.25
CA GLY A 133 2.35 12.66 -17.55
C GLY A 133 3.70 12.59 -18.26
N LEU A 134 4.81 12.76 -17.54
CA LEU A 134 6.14 12.79 -18.13
C LEU A 134 6.53 11.40 -18.66
N THR A 135 6.96 11.35 -19.91
CA THR A 135 7.65 10.16 -20.43
C THR A 135 8.85 9.84 -19.54
N TYR A 136 9.25 8.56 -19.44
CA TYR A 136 10.38 8.14 -18.59
C TYR A 136 11.62 9.04 -18.69
N LYS A 137 11.88 9.61 -19.87
CA LYS A 137 13.00 10.53 -20.15
C LYS A 137 12.81 11.92 -19.56
N GLU A 138 11.57 12.40 -19.48
CA GLU A 138 11.24 13.68 -18.86
C GLU A 138 11.21 13.55 -17.33
N MET A 139 10.72 12.43 -16.79
CA MET A 139 10.87 12.10 -15.36
C MET A 139 12.35 11.99 -14.96
N GLU A 140 13.22 11.51 -15.84
CA GLU A 140 14.67 11.42 -15.58
C GLU A 140 15.32 12.80 -15.60
N LYS A 141 14.97 13.66 -16.56
CA LYS A 141 15.41 15.07 -16.58
C LYS A 141 14.85 15.88 -15.41
N GLU A 142 13.63 15.60 -14.97
CA GLU A 142 13.06 16.24 -13.79
C GLU A 142 13.72 15.73 -12.52
N ARG A 143 13.99 14.43 -12.40
CA ARG A 143 14.84 13.88 -11.32
C ARG A 143 16.24 14.48 -11.33
N GLU A 144 16.84 14.73 -12.48
CA GLU A 144 18.15 15.38 -12.62
C GLU A 144 18.07 16.85 -12.20
N ARG A 145 17.03 17.59 -12.65
CA ARG A 145 16.77 18.98 -12.25
C ARG A 145 16.48 19.11 -10.75
N ASP A 146 15.69 18.20 -10.20
CA ASP A 146 15.38 18.10 -8.79
C ASP A 146 16.61 17.67 -7.99
N GLN A 147 17.45 16.77 -8.50
CA GLN A 147 18.74 16.45 -7.89
C GLN A 147 19.71 17.63 -7.91
N GLU A 148 19.73 18.42 -8.98
CA GLU A 148 20.52 19.65 -9.06
C GLU A 148 19.97 20.75 -8.14
N ALA A 149 18.65 20.92 -8.08
CA ALA A 149 17.98 21.84 -7.16
C ALA A 149 18.20 21.41 -5.70
N TYR A 150 18.17 20.11 -5.42
CA TYR A 150 18.48 19.48 -4.15
C TYR A 150 19.96 19.62 -3.76
N ALA A 151 20.88 19.58 -4.74
CA ALA A 151 22.31 19.82 -4.53
C ALA A 151 22.64 21.31 -4.31
N LYS A 152 21.88 22.22 -4.92
CA LYS A 152 21.99 23.68 -4.74
C LYS A 152 21.25 24.20 -3.51
N SER A 153 20.25 23.47 -3.04
CA SER A 153 19.45 23.78 -1.87
C SER A 153 20.28 23.66 -0.59
N ARG A 154 20.44 24.78 0.11
CA ARG A 154 20.95 24.83 1.49
C ARG A 154 19.85 24.50 2.52
N VAL A 155 18.75 23.88 2.12
CA VAL A 155 17.60 23.58 2.98
C VAL A 155 17.89 22.34 3.83
N TYR A 156 17.51 22.41 5.10
CA TYR A 156 17.67 21.32 6.06
C TYR A 156 16.88 20.08 5.63
N HIS A 157 17.62 19.01 5.34
CA HIS A 157 17.05 17.74 4.90
C HIS A 157 16.52 16.92 6.10
N PRO A 158 15.27 16.43 6.06
CA PRO A 158 14.74 15.56 7.09
C PRO A 158 15.66 14.36 7.31
N HIS A 159 15.96 14.07 8.57
CA HIS A 159 17.04 13.16 8.95
C HIS A 159 16.86 11.71 8.41
N TRP A 160 15.63 11.31 8.10
CA TRP A 160 15.29 10.00 7.53
C TRP A 160 15.70 9.85 6.05
N LEU A 161 15.79 10.96 5.31
CA LEU A 161 16.17 10.98 3.89
C LEU A 161 17.68 10.73 3.70
N LYS A 162 18.48 11.10 4.71
CA LYS A 162 19.92 10.76 4.79
C LYS A 162 20.12 9.23 4.94
N ASN A 163 19.25 8.59 5.73
CA ASN A 163 19.31 7.15 5.98
C ASN A 163 18.91 6.31 4.74
N LEU A 164 18.07 6.84 3.85
CA LEU A 164 17.69 6.18 2.58
C LEU A 164 18.84 6.13 1.57
N ARG A 165 19.64 7.21 1.46
CA ARG A 165 20.84 7.23 0.60
C ARG A 165 21.89 6.22 1.04
N GLU A 166 22.06 6.05 2.34
CA GLU A 166 23.01 5.08 2.90
C GLU A 166 22.57 3.63 2.71
N LEU A 167 21.30 3.36 2.36
CA LEU A 167 20.80 2.00 2.11
C LEU A 167 21.04 1.55 0.65
N GLN A 168 21.27 2.48 -0.28
CA GLN A 168 21.50 2.20 -1.70
C GLN A 168 22.97 1.97 -2.06
N HIS A 169 23.92 2.31 -1.17
CA HIS A 169 25.33 2.07 -1.43
C HIS A 169 25.68 0.61 -1.15
N GLU A 170 26.16 -0.09 -2.17
CA GLU A 170 26.60 -1.48 -2.08
C GLU A 170 28.09 -1.53 -1.73
N PHE A 171 28.42 -2.03 -0.54
CA PHE A 171 29.80 -2.27 -0.11
C PHE A 171 30.17 -3.72 -0.39
N LYS A 172 31.37 -3.97 -0.93
CA LYS A 172 31.89 -5.32 -1.18
C LYS A 172 33.05 -5.62 -0.23
N CYS A 173 33.14 -6.86 0.25
CA CYS A 173 34.26 -7.32 1.08
C CYS A 173 34.94 -8.53 0.43
N GLU A 174 36.23 -8.40 0.10
CA GLU A 174 37.02 -9.45 -0.56
C GLU A 174 37.39 -10.58 0.40
N ILE A 175 37.66 -10.24 1.67
CA ILE A 175 37.97 -11.20 2.75
C ILE A 175 36.81 -12.19 2.97
N CYS A 176 35.57 -11.77 2.69
CA CYS A 176 34.37 -12.60 2.77
C CYS A 176 34.03 -13.35 1.46
N GLY A 177 34.87 -13.28 0.43
CA GLY A 177 34.59 -13.86 -0.89
C GLY A 177 33.73 -12.98 -1.79
N ASN A 178 33.96 -11.67 -1.78
CA ASN A 178 33.23 -10.65 -2.57
C ASN A 178 31.73 -10.51 -2.26
N GLN A 179 31.34 -10.86 -1.03
CA GLN A 179 29.96 -10.66 -0.57
C GLN A 179 29.60 -9.16 -0.60
N SER A 180 28.45 -8.83 -1.21
CA SER A 180 27.91 -7.49 -1.23
C SER A 180 26.96 -7.24 -0.05
N TYR A 181 27.11 -6.09 0.59
CA TYR A 181 26.32 -5.63 1.72
C TYR A 181 25.68 -4.28 1.39
N LYS A 182 24.35 -4.20 1.56
CA LYS A 182 23.60 -2.97 1.30
C LYS A 182 23.62 -2.07 2.52
N GLY A 183 24.34 -0.97 2.39
CA GLY A 183 24.44 0.10 3.36
C GLY A 183 25.40 -0.10 4.53
N ARG A 184 25.79 1.03 5.13
CA ARG A 184 26.90 1.09 6.11
C ARG A 184 26.61 0.33 7.39
N ARG A 185 25.33 0.17 7.78
CA ARG A 185 24.95 -0.58 8.99
C ARG A 185 25.11 -2.09 8.81
N SER A 186 24.67 -2.63 7.67
CA SER A 186 24.89 -4.03 7.31
C SER A 186 26.38 -4.32 7.18
N PHE A 187 27.11 -3.42 6.51
CA PHE A 187 28.56 -3.50 6.42
C PHE A 187 29.25 -3.44 7.80
N LYS A 188 28.84 -2.60 8.76
CA LYS A 188 29.46 -2.65 10.10
C LYS A 188 29.16 -3.93 10.88
N MET A 189 28.03 -4.58 10.61
CA MET A 189 27.67 -5.84 11.26
C MET A 189 28.46 -7.03 10.71
N HIS A 190 28.83 -7.02 9.42
CA HIS A 190 29.53 -8.14 8.80
C HIS A 190 30.88 -8.47 9.46
N PHE A 191 31.60 -7.47 10.00
CA PHE A 191 32.85 -7.68 10.74
C PHE A 191 32.71 -8.57 11.98
N LYS A 192 31.50 -8.67 12.54
CA LYS A 192 31.20 -9.56 13.68
C LYS A 192 30.70 -10.93 13.23
N GLU A 193 30.33 -11.10 11.96
CA GLU A 193 29.81 -12.37 11.44
C GLU A 193 30.90 -13.44 11.41
N ALA A 194 30.48 -14.69 11.57
CA ALA A 194 31.39 -15.84 11.57
C ALA A 194 32.16 -15.98 10.24
N GLN A 195 31.56 -15.55 9.13
CA GLN A 195 32.18 -15.59 7.80
C GLN A 195 33.41 -14.68 7.72
N HIS A 196 33.30 -13.43 8.18
CA HIS A 196 34.43 -12.50 8.18
C HIS A 196 35.52 -12.93 9.17
N GLN A 197 35.13 -13.39 10.37
CA GLN A 197 36.09 -13.93 11.34
C GLN A 197 36.84 -15.16 10.80
N ARG A 198 36.16 -16.04 10.07
CA ARG A 198 36.78 -17.19 9.41
C ARG A 198 37.77 -16.73 8.35
N GLY A 199 37.41 -15.74 7.51
CA GLY A 199 38.33 -15.16 6.53
C GLY A 199 39.61 -14.62 7.17
N MET A 200 39.48 -13.86 8.26
CA MET A 200 40.62 -13.33 9.01
C MET A 200 41.49 -14.42 9.65
N ARG A 201 40.87 -15.50 10.17
CA ARG A 201 41.60 -16.65 10.71
C ARG A 201 42.42 -17.38 9.64
N LEU A 202 41.89 -17.49 8.42
CA LEU A 202 42.62 -18.10 7.29
C LEU A 202 43.84 -17.27 6.88
N LEU A 203 43.77 -15.94 7.02
CA LEU A 203 44.89 -15.02 6.81
C LEU A 203 45.87 -14.96 8.01
N GLY A 204 45.56 -15.61 9.13
CA GLY A 204 46.39 -15.58 10.34
C GLY A 204 46.39 -14.23 11.07
N ILE A 205 45.37 -13.39 10.83
CA ILE A 205 45.23 -12.05 11.44
C ILE A 205 44.12 -12.08 12.48
N PRO A 206 44.36 -11.69 13.75
CA PRO A 206 43.30 -11.61 14.76
C PRO A 206 42.34 -10.46 14.43
N SER A 207 41.03 -10.73 14.43
CA SER A 207 39.97 -9.75 14.16
C SER A 207 39.88 -8.70 15.27
N THR A 208 40.76 -7.70 15.21
CA THR A 208 40.89 -6.63 16.21
C THR A 208 40.09 -5.39 15.76
N ASN A 209 39.66 -4.54 16.69
CA ASN A 209 38.90 -3.32 16.38
C ASN A 209 39.59 -2.39 15.36
N SER A 210 40.92 -2.38 15.33
CA SER A 210 41.73 -1.57 14.40
C SER A 210 41.58 -1.99 12.92
N LEU A 211 40.97 -3.14 12.64
CA LEU A 211 40.79 -3.70 11.30
C LEU A 211 39.34 -3.59 10.78
N LYS A 212 38.46 -2.85 11.47
CA LYS A 212 37.00 -2.78 11.20
C LYS A 212 36.57 -1.96 9.97
N GLU A 213 37.50 -1.57 9.11
CA GLU A 213 37.18 -0.83 7.87
C GLU A 213 37.90 -1.39 6.64
N VAL A 214 38.68 -2.47 6.81
CA VAL A 214 39.48 -3.05 5.73
C VAL A 214 38.65 -4.08 4.97
N THR A 215 38.54 -3.89 3.64
CA THR A 215 37.77 -4.76 2.76
C THR A 215 38.63 -5.66 1.88
N THR A 216 39.81 -5.20 1.49
CA THR A 216 40.73 -5.90 0.59
C THR A 216 41.75 -6.70 1.40
N ILE A 217 42.26 -7.78 0.81
CA ILE A 217 43.23 -8.68 1.49
C ILE A 217 44.57 -7.97 1.65
N ASP A 218 45.04 -7.28 0.61
CA ASP A 218 46.34 -6.63 0.58
C ASP A 218 46.46 -5.52 1.64
N GLU A 219 45.42 -4.71 1.80
CA GLU A 219 45.37 -3.67 2.84
C GLU A 219 45.37 -4.26 4.24
N ALA A 220 44.75 -5.42 4.44
CA ALA A 220 44.68 -6.08 5.74
C ALA A 220 46.07 -6.57 6.18
N GLU A 221 46.83 -7.15 5.25
CA GLU A 221 48.20 -7.61 5.51
C GLU A 221 49.16 -6.46 5.78
N GLU A 222 49.07 -5.37 5.02
CA GLU A 222 49.93 -4.21 5.22
C GLU A 222 49.64 -3.52 6.56
N LEU A 223 48.37 -3.32 6.87
CA LEU A 223 47.97 -2.72 8.13
C LEU A 223 48.38 -3.60 9.31
N TRP A 224 48.27 -4.92 9.18
CA TRP A 224 48.74 -5.86 10.20
C TRP A 224 50.26 -5.83 10.37
N ARG A 225 51.03 -5.75 9.28
CA ARG A 225 52.48 -5.53 9.33
C ARG A 225 52.82 -4.26 10.09
N ARG A 226 52.14 -3.15 9.80
CA ARG A 226 52.34 -1.85 10.46
C ARG A 226 52.03 -1.92 11.97
N ILE A 227 50.95 -2.59 12.34
CA ILE A 227 50.57 -2.79 13.76
C ILE A 227 51.59 -3.66 14.48
N LYS A 228 52.08 -4.74 13.87
CA LYS A 228 53.15 -5.56 14.45
C LYS A 228 54.41 -4.73 14.69
N TRP A 229 54.81 -3.91 13.71
CA TRP A 229 55.95 -3.01 13.85
C TRP A 229 55.75 -2.00 14.98
N GLN A 230 54.59 -1.37 15.09
CA GLN A 230 54.29 -0.45 16.20
C GLN A 230 54.27 -1.14 17.56
N GLY A 231 53.71 -2.35 17.65
CA GLY A 231 53.73 -3.17 18.88
C GLY A 231 55.14 -3.62 19.28
N MET A 232 56.05 -3.78 18.31
CA MET A 232 57.45 -4.10 18.54
C MET A 232 58.28 -2.86 18.91
N CYS A 233 57.83 -1.66 18.51
CA CYS A 233 58.42 -0.37 18.88
C CYS A 233 57.88 0.21 20.20
N ILE A 234 57.04 -0.52 20.95
CA ILE A 234 56.72 -0.17 22.34
C ILE A 234 57.97 -0.51 23.17
N TRP A 235 58.83 0.48 23.38
CA TRP A 235 59.95 0.39 24.32
C TRP A 235 59.38 0.04 25.71
N ARG A 236 59.85 -1.07 26.29
CA ARG A 236 59.42 -1.57 27.60
C ARG A 236 60.56 -1.29 28.59
N PRO A 237 60.47 -0.24 29.43
CA PRO A 237 61.56 0.17 30.32
C PRO A 237 61.90 -0.85 31.42
N GLU A 238 61.03 -1.83 31.68
CA GLU A 238 61.08 -2.71 32.85
C GLU A 238 61.83 -4.04 32.61
N LEU A 239 62.63 -4.15 31.55
CA LEU A 239 63.43 -5.35 31.25
C LEU A 239 64.95 -5.08 31.13
N GLU A 240 65.41 -3.92 31.61
CA GLU A 240 66.83 -3.63 31.83
C GLU A 240 67.09 -3.29 33.31
N GLU A 241 67.09 -4.32 34.16
CA GLU A 241 67.93 -4.43 35.36
C GLU A 241 68.46 -5.87 35.46
#